data_AF-A0A6I7WTW0-F1
#
_entry.id   AF-A0A6I7WTW0-F1
#
_cell.length_a   1.000
_cell.length_b   1.000
_cell.length_c   1.000
_cell.angle_alpha   90.00
_cell.angle_beta   90.00
_cell.angle_gamma   90.00
#
_symmetry.space_group_name_H-M   'P 1'
#
loop_
_entity.id
_entity.type
_entity.pdbx_description
1 polymer ?
#
loop_
_entity_poly.entity_id
_entity_poly.type
_entity_poly.pdbx_seq_one_letter_code
_entity_poly.pdbx_strand_id
1 'polypeptide(L)' 'MDVLLEFITSLLEFPDPGDKLKELGELIKDVFQLMPSGKHMIGRDLGRLEPTPSLKYCSAG' A
#
# COMPACT_ATOMS: atom_id res chain seq x y z
N MET A 1 -9.21 9.71 -14.01
CA MET A 1 -8.74 8.37 -14.39
C MET A 1 -7.83 8.45 -15.60
N ASP A 2 -8.15 9.29 -16.59
CA ASP A 2 -7.38 9.43 -17.83
C ASP A 2 -5.93 9.88 -17.60
N VAL A 3 -5.72 10.89 -16.75
CA VAL A 3 -4.38 11.39 -16.40
C VAL A 3 -3.50 10.31 -15.75
N LEU A 4 -4.09 9.44 -14.93
CA LEU A 4 -3.35 8.34 -14.30
C LEU A 4 -2.96 7.29 -15.33
N LEU A 5 -3.85 6.98 -16.27
CA LEU A 5 -3.58 6.04 -17.35
C LEU A 5 -2.50 6.58 -18.29
N GLU A 6 -2.59 7.85 -18.68
CA GLU A 6 -1.60 8.52 -19.53
C GLU A 6 -0.22 8.58 -18.88
N PHE A 7 -0.17 8.82 -17.55
CA PHE A 7 1.05 8.71 -16.78
C PHE A 7 1.63 7.29 -16.78
N ILE A 8 0.81 6.26 -16.58
CA ILE A 8 1.26 4.86 -16.60
C ILE A 8 1.78 4.50 -18.00
N THR A 9 1.08 4.91 -19.06
CA THR A 9 1.50 4.66 -20.44
C THR A 9 2.83 5.32 -20.74
N SER A 10 3.01 6.60 -20.40
CA SER A 10 4.30 7.30 -20.59
C SER A 10 5.44 6.72 -19.75
N LEU A 11 5.18 6.22 -18.54
CA LEU A 11 6.18 5.53 -17.73
C LEU A 11 6.69 4.24 -18.41
N LEU A 12 5.80 3.51 -19.10
CA LEU A 12 6.14 2.26 -19.78
C LEU A 12 6.92 2.47 -21.09
N GLU A 13 6.99 3.69 -21.61
CA GLU A 13 7.79 4.03 -22.80
C GLU A 13 9.30 4.16 -22.50
N PHE A 14 9.68 4.22 -21.23
CA PHE A 14 11.09 4.28 -20.84
C PHE A 14 11.80 2.94 -21.07
N PRO A 15 13.12 2.95 -21.36
CA PRO A 15 13.89 1.71 -21.55
C PRO A 15 13.92 0.80 -20.32
N ASP A 16 13.89 1.40 -19.12
CA ASP A 16 13.75 0.71 -17.84
C ASP A 16 12.69 1.42 -16.97
N PRO A 17 11.41 1.06 -17.12
CA PRO A 17 10.32 1.66 -16.34
C PRO A 17 10.42 1.36 -14.84
N GLY A 18 11.08 0.24 -14.48
CA GLY A 18 11.24 -0.19 -13.09
C GLY A 18 12.16 0.74 -12.33
N ASP A 19 13.29 1.08 -12.91
CA ASP A 19 14.22 2.06 -12.36
C ASP A 19 13.57 3.44 -12.27
N LYS A 20 12.80 3.85 -13.28
CA LYS A 20 12.13 5.15 -13.27
C LYS A 20 11.03 5.27 -12.23
N LEU A 21 10.29 4.19 -12.00
CA LEU A 21 9.32 4.10 -10.90
C LEU A 21 10.01 4.14 -9.53
N LYS A 22 11.19 3.54 -9.41
CA LYS A 22 11.98 3.57 -8.17
C LYS A 22 12.45 4.99 -7.85
N GLU A 23 12.99 5.72 -8.83
CA GLU A 23 13.37 7.14 -8.69
C GLU A 23 12.17 8.01 -8.27
N LEU A 24 11.00 7.80 -8.89
CA LEU A 24 9.77 8.49 -8.48
C LEU A 24 9.42 8.18 -7.02
N GLY A 25 9.54 6.92 -6.60
CA GLY A 25 9.30 6.51 -5.22
C GLY A 25 10.24 7.16 -4.21
N GLU A 26 11.49 7.42 -4.58
CA GLU A 26 12.46 8.16 -3.76
C GLU A 26 12.08 9.65 -3.68
N LEU A 27 11.78 10.28 -4.82
CA LEU A 27 11.31 11.68 -4.87
C LEU A 27 10.04 11.91 -4.05
N ILE A 28 9.10 10.97 -4.09
CA ILE A 28 7.86 11.04 -3.31
C ILE A 28 8.17 11.00 -1.81
N LYS A 29 9.15 10.21 -1.35
CA LYS A 29 9.54 10.17 0.07
C LYS A 29 10.15 11.48 0.54
N ASP A 30 10.85 12.19 -0.33
CA ASP A 30 11.49 13.47 -0.01
C ASP A 30 10.48 14.62 0.00
N VAL A 31 9.50 14.59 -0.92
CA VAL A 31 8.48 15.65 -1.05
C VAL A 31 7.31 15.43 -0.09
N PHE A 32 6.89 14.19 0.09
CA PHE A 32 5.84 13.82 1.01
C PHE A 32 6.48 13.10 2.20
N GLN A 33 6.45 13.73 3.38
CA GLN A 33 6.59 12.99 4.62
C GLN A 33 5.39 12.05 4.73
N LEU A 34 5.53 10.84 4.18
CA LEU A 34 4.56 9.78 4.32
C LEU A 34 4.50 9.46 5.81
N MET A 35 3.50 10.02 6.49
CA MET A 35 3.22 9.73 7.89
C MET A 35 3.13 8.21 8.02
N PRO A 36 3.85 7.59 8.99
CA PRO A 36 3.74 6.17 9.22
C PRO A 36 2.27 5.85 9.42
N SER A 37 1.73 4.99 8.54
CA SER A 37 0.30 4.72 8.51
C SER A 37 -0.17 4.31 9.91
N GLY A 38 -1.16 5.01 10.46
CA GLY A 38 -1.78 4.62 11.72
C GLY A 38 -2.40 3.21 11.68
N LYS A 39 -2.56 2.63 10.49
CA LYS A 39 -2.99 1.25 10.23
C LYS A 39 -1.82 0.25 10.10
N HIS A 40 -0.57 0.68 10.26
CA HIS A 40 0.54 -0.27 10.37
C HIS A 40 0.37 -1.08 11.66
N MET A 41 -0.04 -2.33 11.48
CA MET A 41 -0.27 -3.30 12.57
C MET A 41 0.99 -4.10 12.90
N ILE A 42 2.05 -3.95 12.09
CA ILE A 42 3.36 -4.58 12.33
C ILE A 42 3.92 -4.09 13.66
N GLY A 43 4.20 -5.02 14.58
CA GLY A 43 4.79 -4.72 15.89
C GLY A 43 3.83 -4.18 16.94
N ARG A 44 2.53 -4.05 16.63
CA ARG A 44 1.52 -3.69 17.62
C ARG A 44 1.01 -4.95 18.32
N ASP A 45 0.86 -4.86 19.65
CA ASP A 45 0.04 -5.82 20.38
C ASP A 45 -1.42 -5.59 19.98
N LEU A 46 -1.94 -6.47 19.13
CA LEU A 46 -3.31 -6.42 18.62
C LEU A 46 -4.32 -6.98 19.63
N GLY A 47 -3.84 -7.37 20.81
CA GLY A 47 -4.64 -8.10 21.77
C GLY A 47 -5.06 -9.47 21.21
N ARG A 48 -6.25 -9.91 21.62
CA ARG A 48 -6.72 -11.27 21.35
C ARG A 48 -7.11 -11.42 19.88
N LEU A 49 -6.32 -12.19 19.12
CA LEU A 49 -6.65 -12.62 17.75
C LEU A 49 -7.70 -13.74 17.70
N GLU A 50 -8.01 -14.35 18.84
CA GLU A 50 -9.03 -15.39 18.92
C GLU A 50 -10.43 -14.82 18.65
N PRO A 51 -11.31 -15.60 17.98
CA PRO A 51 -12.68 -15.20 17.78
C PRO A 51 -13.35 -14.84 19.12
N THR A 52 -13.95 -13.67 19.18
CA THR A 52 -14.88 -13.37 20.26
C THR A 52 -16.06 -14.35 20.18
N PRO A 53 -16.75 -14.63 21.30
CA PRO A 53 -17.93 -15.50 21.27
C PRO A 53 -18.99 -15.08 20.23
N SER A 54 -19.08 -13.79 19.94
CA SER A 54 -19.95 -13.22 18.89
C SER A 54 -19.50 -13.52 17.45
N LEU A 55 -18.23 -13.85 17.22
CA LEU A 55 -17.66 -14.19 15.89
C LEU A 55 -17.73 -15.69 15.58
N LYS A 56 -18.21 -16.54 16.50
CA LYS A 56 -18.35 -17.99 16.30
C LYS A 56 -19.46 -18.42 15.33
N TYR A 57 -20.18 -17.48 14.69
CA TYR A 57 -21.34 -17.79 13.86
C TYR A 57 -21.06 -17.87 12.34
N CYS A 58 -19.84 -17.60 11.86
CA CYS A 58 -19.56 -17.59 10.42
C CYS A 58 -18.60 -18.69 9.91
N SER A 59 -18.22 -19.67 10.73
CA SER A 59 -17.41 -20.82 10.28
C SER A 59 -18.25 -22.09 10.07
N ALA A 60 -19.45 -21.94 9.53
CA ALA A 60 -20.25 -23.03 8.98
C ALA A 60 -20.61 -22.69 7.54
N GLY A 61 -19.74 -23.13 6.63
CA GLY A 61 -19.82 -22.99 5.18
C GLY A 61 -18.63 -23.68 4.54
#